data_AF-A0A920TMX2-F1
#
_entry.id   AF-A0A920TMX2-F1
#
_cell.length_a   1.000
_cell.length_b   1.000
_cell.length_c   1.000
_cell.angle_alpha   90.00
_cell.angle_beta   90.00
_cell.angle_gamma   90.00
#
_symmetry.space_group_name_H-M   'P 1'
#
loop_
_entity.id
_entity.type
_entity.pdbx_description
1 polymer ?
#
loop_
_entity_poly.entity_id
_entity_poly.type
_entity_poly.pdbx_seq_one_letter_code
_entity_poly.pdbx_strand_id
1 'polypeptide(L)'
;MAWNAAFEKAGFKKAVAVKVQPNDADWDAGDIRYNVLRWTSSPNPPFGGYGPSFTNPRTGEIIGADIMLEWVYLTNRININTIFPINEENLCYAGSQMQEGNILANIVSMDPTGKNRSKNSKTKHCPFNLT
;
A
#
# COMPACT_ATOMS: atom_id res chain seq x y z
N MET A 1 9.07 5.31 15.38
CA MET A 1 9.87 4.12 14.95
C MET A 1 10.66 3.60 16.14
N ALA A 2 10.26 2.46 16.71
CA ALA A 2 10.89 1.89 17.91
C ALA A 2 12.36 1.48 17.69
N TRP A 3 12.70 1.04 16.48
CA TRP A 3 14.06 0.60 16.12
C TRP A 3 15.12 1.70 16.22
N ASN A 4 14.77 2.97 15.93
CA ASN A 4 15.72 4.07 16.02
C ASN A 4 16.25 4.27 17.44
N ALA A 5 15.47 4.01 18.48
CA ALA A 5 15.93 4.11 19.87
C ALA A 5 17.03 3.08 20.19
N ALA A 6 16.98 1.90 19.57
CA ALA A 6 18.03 0.88 19.71
C ALA A 6 19.29 1.29 18.92
N PHE A 7 19.12 1.78 17.69
CA PHE A 7 20.24 2.21 16.85
C PHE A 7 20.97 3.45 17.38
N GLU A 8 20.24 4.38 18.00
CA GLU A 8 20.84 5.55 18.65
C GLU A 8 21.76 5.16 19.80
N LYS A 9 21.40 4.14 20.59
CA LYS A 9 22.28 3.58 21.63
C LYS A 9 23.53 2.92 21.05
N ALA A 10 23.44 2.37 19.85
CA ALA A 10 24.57 1.83 19.10
C ALA A 10 25.39 2.93 18.38
N GLY A 11 25.04 4.21 18.55
CA GLY A 11 25.76 5.36 17.98
C GLY A 11 25.27 5.81 16.61
N PHE A 12 24.25 5.17 16.04
CA PHE A 12 23.69 5.51 14.73
C PHE A 12 22.53 6.49 14.88
N LYS A 13 22.66 7.70 14.30
CA LYS A 13 21.59 8.70 14.28
C LYS A 13 20.68 8.47 13.07
N LYS A 14 19.36 8.45 13.28
CA LYS A 14 18.33 8.30 12.23
C LYS A 14 18.58 7.07 11.32
N ALA A 15 18.94 5.94 11.94
CA ALA A 15 19.32 4.73 11.21
C ALA A 15 18.23 4.21 10.28
N VAL A 16 16.96 4.28 10.70
CA VAL A 16 15.81 3.90 9.87
C VAL A 16 15.04 5.16 9.49
N ALA A 17 14.74 5.28 8.19
CA ALA A 17 13.89 6.30 7.60
C ALA A 17 13.00 5.64 6.54
N VAL A 18 11.70 5.92 6.58
CA VAL A 18 10.74 5.48 5.55
C VAL A 18 10.24 6.71 4.83
N LYS A 19 10.33 6.70 3.49
CA LYS A 19 9.89 7.78 2.62
C LYS A 19 9.00 7.20 1.53
N VAL A 20 8.05 8.01 1.08
CA VAL A 20 7.22 7.69 -0.09
C VAL A 20 8.01 8.05 -1.34
N GLN A 21 8.02 7.16 -2.33
CA GLN A 21 8.60 7.45 -3.64
C GLN A 21 7.87 8.65 -4.25
N PRO A 22 8.58 9.72 -4.65
CA PRO A 22 7.95 10.87 -5.28
C PRO A 22 7.51 10.52 -6.71
N ASN A 23 6.50 11.22 -7.23
CA ASN A 23 5.92 10.92 -8.55
C ASN A 23 6.88 11.21 -9.71
N ASP A 24 7.88 12.07 -9.48
CA ASP A 24 8.94 12.49 -10.40
C ASP A 24 10.28 11.81 -10.10
N ALA A 25 10.25 10.64 -9.45
CA ALA A 25 11.47 9.88 -9.16
C ALA A 25 12.15 9.37 -10.46
N ASP A 26 13.45 9.63 -10.58
CA ASP A 26 14.30 9.07 -11.65
C ASP A 26 14.67 7.58 -11.44
N TRP A 27 14.24 6.99 -10.33
CA TRP A 27 14.55 5.61 -9.95
C TRP A 27 13.27 4.78 -9.85
N ASP A 28 13.36 3.52 -10.27
CA ASP A 28 12.28 2.55 -10.12
C ASP A 28 12.48 1.70 -8.85
N ALA A 29 11.40 1.08 -8.39
CA ALA A 29 11.43 0.21 -7.23
C ALA A 29 12.30 -1.05 -7.40
N GLY A 30 12.78 -1.39 -8.61
CA GLY A 30 13.81 -2.40 -8.84
C GLY A 30 15.26 -1.91 -8.71
N ASP A 31 15.51 -0.64 -8.40
CA ASP A 31 16.85 -0.08 -8.28
C ASP A 31 17.56 -0.54 -6.99
N ILE A 32 18.72 -1.19 -7.14
CA ILE A 32 19.51 -1.75 -6.04
C ILE A 32 20.00 -0.72 -5.01
N ARG A 33 20.00 0.57 -5.35
CA ARG A 33 20.42 1.65 -4.44
C ARG A 33 19.39 1.92 -3.35
N TYR A 34 18.15 1.45 -3.50
CA TYR A 34 17.05 1.71 -2.59
C TYR A 34 16.43 0.43 -2.08
N ASN A 35 16.13 0.39 -0.78
CA ASN A 35 15.26 -0.63 -0.21
C ASN A 35 13.81 -0.16 -0.35
N VAL A 36 12.97 -1.00 -0.94
CA VAL A 36 11.60 -0.62 -1.27
C VAL A 36 10.59 -1.56 -0.63
N LEU A 37 9.47 -0.98 -0.21
CA LEU A 37 8.26 -1.69 0.16
C LEU A 37 7.23 -1.43 -0.94
N ARG A 38 6.76 -2.46 -1.61
CA ARG A 38 5.83 -2.35 -2.75
C ARG A 38 4.54 -3.10 -2.47
N TRP A 39 3.41 -2.47 -2.79
CA TRP A 39 2.12 -3.14 -2.80
C TRP A 39 1.88 -3.83 -4.15
N THR A 40 1.45 -5.09 -4.11
CA THR A 40 1.06 -5.88 -5.28
C THR A 40 -0.37 -6.37 -5.11
N SER A 41 -1.06 -6.56 -6.24
CA SER A 41 -2.43 -7.06 -6.27
C SER A 41 -2.54 -8.13 -7.34
N SER A 42 -2.16 -9.34 -6.98
CA SER A 42 -2.29 -10.50 -7.85
C SER A 42 -3.69 -11.12 -7.72
N PRO A 43 -4.29 -11.67 -8.80
CA PRO A 43 -5.61 -12.30 -8.72
C PRO A 43 -5.65 -13.56 -7.83
N ASN A 44 -4.56 -14.32 -7.79
CA ASN A 44 -4.45 -15.53 -6.97
C ASN A 44 -3.03 -15.69 -6.40
N PRO A 45 -2.62 -14.89 -5.41
CA PRO A 45 -1.29 -14.96 -4.85
C PRO A 45 -1.17 -16.14 -3.88
N PRO A 46 -0.11 -16.97 -4.00
CA PRO A 46 0.15 -18.04 -3.05
C PRO A 46 0.78 -17.56 -1.72
N PHE A 47 1.16 -16.28 -1.61
CA PHE A 47 1.88 -15.72 -0.46
C PHE A 47 1.37 -14.32 -0.09
N GLY A 48 1.48 -13.92 1.18
CA GLY A 48 1.07 -12.59 1.66
C GLY A 48 2.12 -11.50 1.52
N GLY A 49 3.35 -11.89 1.26
CA GLY A 49 4.43 -11.00 0.93
C GLY A 49 5.62 -11.81 0.43
N TYR A 50 6.45 -11.17 -0.37
CA TYR A 50 7.66 -11.75 -0.97
C TYR A 50 8.82 -10.80 -0.73
N GLY A 51 9.94 -11.32 -0.22
CA GLY A 51 11.05 -10.49 0.23
C GLY A 51 12.41 -10.94 -0.31
N PRO A 52 12.67 -10.81 -1.62
CA PRO A 52 13.99 -11.08 -2.18
C PRO A 52 15.03 -10.15 -1.55
N SER A 53 16.21 -10.71 -1.30
CA SER A 53 17.37 -9.96 -0.82
C SER A 53 18.54 -10.12 -1.77
N PHE A 54 19.37 -9.08 -1.81
CA PHE A 54 20.60 -9.06 -2.57
C PHE A 54 21.76 -9.11 -1.58
N THR A 55 22.69 -10.03 -1.82
CA THR A 55 23.85 -10.26 -0.96
C THR A 55 25.12 -10.04 -1.76
N ASN A 56 26.10 -9.38 -1.14
CA ASN A 56 27.43 -9.25 -1.72
C ASN A 56 28.09 -10.64 -1.74
N PRO A 57 28.43 -11.20 -2.92
CA PRO A 57 28.98 -12.55 -3.03
C PRO A 57 30.38 -12.70 -2.42
N ARG A 58 31.09 -11.58 -2.16
CA ARG A 58 32.43 -11.59 -1.56
C ARG A 58 32.41 -11.52 -0.04
N THR A 59 31.47 -10.77 0.55
CA THR A 59 31.41 -10.54 2.01
C THR A 59 30.27 -11.26 2.70
N GLY A 60 29.25 -11.70 1.97
CA GLY A 60 28.03 -12.29 2.53
C GLY A 60 27.08 -11.28 3.18
N GLU A 61 27.39 -9.99 3.10
CA GLU A 61 26.53 -8.93 3.65
C GLU A 61 25.31 -8.69 2.75
N ILE A 62 24.14 -8.53 3.36
CA ILE A 62 22.92 -8.15 2.66
C ILE A 62 23.02 -6.65 2.33
N ILE A 63 23.04 -6.34 1.04
CA ILE A 63 23.19 -4.98 0.52
C ILE A 63 21.84 -4.32 0.20
N GLY A 64 20.78 -5.11 0.09
CA GLY A 64 19.43 -4.59 -0.05
C GLY A 64 18.36 -5.67 -0.02
N ALA A 65 17.11 -5.23 0.15
CA ALA A 65 15.93 -6.06 0.06
C ALA A 65 14.77 -5.26 -0.55
N ASP A 66 14.02 -5.91 -1.44
CA ASP A 66 12.73 -5.41 -1.94
C ASP A 66 11.65 -6.29 -1.32
N ILE A 67 10.69 -5.67 -0.64
CA ILE A 67 9.59 -6.40 0.00
C ILE A 67 8.29 -6.06 -0.72
N MET A 68 7.70 -7.06 -1.35
CA MET A 68 6.39 -7.02 -1.95
C MET A 68 5.34 -7.48 -0.94
N LEU A 69 4.22 -6.76 -0.87
CA LEU A 69 3.10 -7.04 0.03
C LEU A 69 1.86 -7.25 -0.81
N GLU A 70 1.26 -8.44 -0.69
CA GLU A 70 0.06 -8.79 -1.45
C GLU A 70 -1.20 -8.26 -0.76
N TRP A 71 -2.01 -7.55 -1.54
CA TRP A 71 -3.21 -6.89 -1.07
C TRP A 71 -4.21 -7.85 -0.42
N VAL A 72 -4.43 -9.02 -1.03
CA VAL A 72 -5.46 -9.97 -0.58
C VAL A 72 -5.21 -10.45 0.85
N TYR A 73 -3.95 -10.55 1.27
CA TYR A 73 -3.61 -10.97 2.63
C TYR A 73 -3.86 -9.88 3.66
N LEU A 74 -3.80 -8.61 3.26
CA LEU A 74 -4.18 -7.50 4.11
C LEU A 74 -5.70 -7.43 4.26
N THR A 75 -6.45 -7.55 3.16
CA THR A 75 -7.93 -7.51 3.20
C THR A 75 -8.55 -8.70 3.92
N ASN A 76 -7.94 -9.88 3.84
CA ASN A 76 -8.43 -11.04 4.59
C ASN A 76 -8.29 -10.87 6.11
N ARG A 77 -7.42 -9.95 6.57
CA ARG A 77 -7.16 -9.68 7.99
C ARG A 77 -7.81 -8.40 8.48
N ILE A 78 -8.09 -7.45 7.58
CA ILE A 78 -8.71 -6.18 7.89
C ILE A 78 -10.19 -6.25 7.58
N ASN A 79 -11.03 -5.91 8.56
CA ASN A 79 -12.45 -5.73 8.31
C ASN A 79 -12.67 -4.50 7.41
N ILE A 80 -12.84 -4.71 6.11
CA ILE A 80 -12.94 -3.62 5.13
C ILE A 80 -14.10 -2.66 5.46
N ASN A 81 -15.15 -3.13 6.12
CA ASN A 81 -16.30 -2.30 6.49
C ASN A 81 -15.95 -1.23 7.54
N THR A 82 -14.87 -1.40 8.30
CA THR A 82 -14.43 -0.38 9.27
C THR A 82 -13.63 0.74 8.61
N ILE A 83 -12.96 0.46 7.49
CA ILE A 83 -12.15 1.44 6.76
C ILE A 83 -12.96 2.10 5.64
N PHE A 84 -13.86 1.34 5.01
CA PHE A 84 -14.78 1.76 3.97
C PHE A 84 -16.21 1.49 4.42
N PRO A 85 -16.79 2.32 5.31
CA PRO A 85 -18.18 2.18 5.67
C PRO A 85 -19.02 2.42 4.42
N ILE A 86 -19.67 1.36 3.94
CA ILE A 86 -20.61 1.46 2.84
C ILE A 86 -21.84 2.20 3.36
N ASN A 87 -22.02 3.45 2.91
CA ASN A 87 -23.20 4.28 3.17
C ASN A 87 -24.02 4.44 1.88
N GLU A 88 -25.25 4.98 1.98
CA GLU A 88 -26.12 5.20 0.81
C GLU A 88 -25.45 6.03 -0.30
N GLU A 89 -24.54 6.93 0.05
CA GLU A 89 -23.82 7.79 -0.90
C GLU A 89 -22.82 7.02 -1.78
N ASN A 90 -22.18 5.96 -1.23
CA ASN A 90 -21.12 5.22 -1.92
C ASN A 90 -21.51 3.79 -2.29
N LEU A 91 -22.70 3.32 -1.90
CA LEU A 91 -23.19 1.95 -2.12
C LEU A 91 -23.11 1.52 -3.59
N CYS A 92 -23.52 2.39 -4.52
CA CYS A 92 -23.53 2.06 -5.95
C CYS A 92 -22.13 2.01 -6.59
N TYR A 93 -21.15 2.76 -6.05
CA TYR A 93 -19.76 2.70 -6.54
C TYR A 93 -18.95 1.62 -5.81
N ALA A 94 -19.29 1.30 -4.56
CA ALA A 94 -18.62 0.27 -3.79
C ALA A 94 -18.70 -1.11 -4.47
N GLY A 95 -19.87 -1.46 -5.03
CA GLY A 95 -20.05 -2.72 -5.76
C GLY A 95 -19.14 -2.85 -6.99
N SER A 96 -19.01 -1.79 -7.80
CA SER A 96 -18.13 -1.82 -8.97
C SER A 96 -16.65 -1.86 -8.59
N GLN A 97 -16.24 -1.13 -7.55
CA GLN A 97 -14.86 -1.16 -7.05
C GLN A 97 -14.46 -2.51 -6.47
N MET A 98 -15.40 -3.19 -5.80
CA MET A 98 -15.20 -4.55 -5.31
C MET A 98 -15.06 -5.55 -6.46
N GLN A 99 -15.91 -5.44 -7.48
CA GLN A 99 -15.88 -6.34 -8.63
C GLN A 99 -14.63 -6.17 -9.50
N GLU A 100 -14.17 -4.94 -9.69
CA GLU A 100 -12.99 -4.63 -10.51
C GLU A 100 -11.65 -4.84 -9.76
N GLY A 101 -11.68 -5.15 -8.47
CA GLY A 101 -10.46 -5.25 -7.64
C GLY A 101 -9.77 -3.91 -7.38
N ASN A 102 -10.44 -2.79 -7.70
CA ASN A 102 -9.90 -1.42 -7.60
C ASN A 102 -9.93 -0.85 -6.18
N ILE A 103 -10.33 -1.63 -5.18
CA ILE A 103 -10.39 -1.21 -3.78
C ILE A 103 -9.05 -0.64 -3.33
N LEU A 104 -7.92 -1.35 -3.58
CA LEU A 104 -6.58 -0.92 -3.16
C LEU A 104 -6.23 0.48 -3.68
N ALA A 105 -6.47 0.74 -4.97
CA ALA A 105 -6.18 2.03 -5.59
C ALA A 105 -6.95 3.16 -4.89
N ASN A 106 -8.20 2.91 -4.51
CA ASN A 106 -9.02 3.85 -3.77
C ASN A 106 -8.46 4.08 -2.35
N ILE A 107 -8.05 3.02 -1.63
CA ILE A 107 -7.47 3.12 -0.28
C ILE A 107 -6.17 3.91 -0.27
N VAL A 108 -5.27 3.64 -1.21
CA VAL A 108 -4.00 4.37 -1.31
C VAL A 108 -4.21 5.82 -1.74
N SER A 109 -5.32 6.11 -2.43
CA SER A 109 -5.69 7.48 -2.85
C SER A 109 -6.46 8.28 -1.77
N MET A 110 -6.88 7.65 -0.68
CA MET A 110 -7.57 8.31 0.42
C MET A 110 -6.59 9.11 1.30
N ASP A 111 -6.98 10.32 1.65
CA ASP A 111 -6.25 11.14 2.61
C ASP A 111 -6.39 10.56 4.04
N PRO A 112 -5.43 10.74 4.98
CA PRO A 112 -5.52 10.32 6.38
C PRO A 112 -6.79 10.74 7.14
N THR A 113 -7.58 11.67 6.58
CA THR A 113 -8.90 12.08 7.09
C THR A 113 -10.07 11.24 6.55
N GLY A 114 -9.81 10.21 5.75
CA GLY A 114 -10.81 9.36 5.09
C GLY A 114 -11.46 9.99 3.86
N LYS A 115 -10.97 11.15 3.40
CA LYS A 115 -11.53 11.87 2.25
C LYS A 115 -10.74 11.55 0.98
N ASN A 116 -11.47 11.24 -0.09
CA ASN A 116 -10.89 10.95 -1.38
C ASN A 116 -10.21 12.23 -1.95
N ARG A 117 -8.92 12.17 -2.31
CA ARG A 117 -8.18 13.34 -2.83
C ARG A 117 -8.72 13.85 -4.16
N SER A 118 -9.42 13.00 -4.91
CA SER A 118 -10.13 13.37 -6.14
C SER A 118 -11.51 13.95 -5.81
N LYS A 119 -11.55 15.22 -5.38
CA LYS A 119 -12.78 16.02 -5.49
C LYS A 119 -12.96 16.45 -6.96
N ASN A 120 -13.37 15.53 -7.84
CA ASN A 120 -13.98 15.92 -9.12
C ASN A 120 -14.80 14.82 -9.81
N SER A 121 -15.11 13.71 -9.14
CA SER A 121 -16.12 12.78 -9.64
C SER A 121 -17.48 13.22 -9.13
N LYS A 122 -18.31 13.74 -10.03
CA LYS A 122 -19.73 14.03 -9.80
C LYS A 122 -20.35 12.87 -9.00
N THR A 123 -20.94 13.16 -7.86
CA THR A 123 -21.80 12.24 -7.11
C THR A 123 -22.90 11.76 -8.06
N LYS A 124 -22.71 10.59 -8.69
CA LYS A 124 -23.77 9.94 -9.45
C LYS A 124 -24.74 9.40 -8.42
N HIS A 125 -25.79 10.18 -8.17
CA HIS A 125 -26.96 9.76 -7.41
C HIS A 125 -27.42 8.39 -7.94
N CYS A 126 -27.53 7.38 -7.06
CA CYS A 126 -28.07 6.07 -7.42
C CYS A 126 -29.48 6.26 -7.98
N PRO A 127 -29.78 5.93 -9.25
CA PRO A 127 -31.15 5.89 -9.72
C PRO A 127 -31.74 4.55 -9.29
N PHE A 128 -32.14 4.43 -8.03
CA PHE A 128 -32.91 3.28 -7.55
C PHE A 128 -34.34 3.73 -7.26
N ASN A 129 -35.13 3.86 -8.32
CA ASN A 129 -36.58 3.95 -8.18
C ASN A 129 -37.10 2.52 -8.14
N LEU A 130 -37.48 2.05 -6.94
CA LEU A 130 -38.27 0.84 -6.77
C LEU A 130 -39.71 1.16 -7.19
N THR A 131 -40.04 0.86 -8.44
CA THR A 131 -41.40 0.60 -8.92
C THR A 131 -41.41 -0.73 -9.64
#